data_AF-A0A6J6IZK3-F1
#
_entry.id   AF-A0A6J6IZK3-F1
#
_cell.length_a   1.000
_cell.length_b   1.000
_cell.length_c   1.000
_cell.angle_alpha   90.00
_cell.angle_beta   90.00
_cell.angle_gamma   90.00
#
_symmetry.space_group_name_H-M   'P 1'
#
loop_
_entity.id
_entity.type
_entity.pdbx_description
1 polymer ?
#
loop_
_entity_poly.entity_id
_entity_poly.type
_entity_poly.pdbx_seq_one_letter_code
_entity_poly.pdbx_strand_id
1 'polypeptide(L)'
;MSLILKDVNAQRLLDSLKGDLFTSKLGRSEVIRSLTKFNIDKINQAEEFFERVTLLDITDLVLTVVESYPREITLKTSDAIHVATAGLILEDGDSLATFDKQMATNAERLGIPVLTFS
;
A
#
# COMPACT_ATOMS: atom_id res chain seq x y z
N MET A 1 -5.70 4.64 0.52
CA MET A 1 -6.02 3.28 0.00
C MET A 1 -6.00 3.26 -1.53
N SER A 2 -5.04 2.55 -2.12
CA SER A 2 -4.98 2.34 -3.57
C SER A 2 -5.01 0.84 -3.88
N LEU A 3 -6.22 0.29 -3.98
CA LEU A 3 -6.51 -0.83 -4.89
C LEU A 3 -8.00 -0.77 -5.19
N ILE A 4 -8.33 0.04 -6.20
CA ILE A 4 -9.67 0.08 -6.80
C ILE A 4 -9.66 -0.95 -7.93
N LEU A 5 -10.31 -2.10 -7.71
CA LEU A 5 -10.59 -3.08 -8.76
C LEU A 5 -11.70 -2.53 -9.67
N LYS A 6 -11.31 -1.62 -10.58
CA LYS A 6 -12.07 -1.27 -11.80
C LYS A 6 -11.26 -0.42 -12.80
N ASP A 7 -9.94 -0.57 -12.82
CA ASP A 7 -9.09 0.19 -13.74
C ASP A 7 -8.13 -0.76 -14.44
N VAL A 8 -7.97 -0.61 -15.76
CA VAL A 8 -6.95 -1.29 -16.58
C VAL A 8 -5.56 -1.11 -15.94
N ASN A 9 -5.38 -0.03 -15.18
CA ASN A 9 -4.19 0.27 -14.41
C ASN A 9 -3.89 -0.71 -13.27
N ALA A 10 -4.90 -1.30 -12.61
CA ALA A 10 -4.68 -2.26 -11.53
C ALA A 10 -4.16 -3.61 -12.04
N GLN A 11 -4.69 -4.10 -13.17
CA GLN A 11 -4.19 -5.32 -13.79
C GLN A 11 -2.78 -5.11 -14.36
N ARG A 12 -2.53 -3.97 -15.01
CA ARG A 12 -1.18 -3.59 -15.48
C ARG A 12 -0.17 -3.50 -14.34
N LEU A 13 -0.58 -2.97 -13.19
CA LEU A 13 0.23 -3.01 -11.97
C LEU A 13 0.56 -4.46 -11.62
N LEU A 14 -0.44 -5.33 -11.46
CA LEU A 14 -0.21 -6.73 -11.12
C LEU A 14 0.71 -7.44 -12.13
N ASP A 15 0.54 -7.17 -13.42
CA ASP A 15 1.37 -7.74 -14.49
C ASP A 15 2.82 -7.20 -14.46
N SER A 16 3.02 -6.00 -13.93
CA SER A 16 4.33 -5.35 -13.80
C SER A 16 5.04 -5.66 -12.49
N LEU A 17 4.29 -6.06 -11.46
CA LEU A 17 4.85 -6.44 -10.17
C LEU A 17 5.63 -7.74 -10.32
N LYS A 18 6.88 -7.72 -9.86
CA LYS A 18 7.78 -8.86 -9.84
C LYS A 18 8.30 -9.04 -8.41
N GLY A 19 8.54 -10.28 -8.03
CA GLY A 19 9.05 -10.60 -6.69
C GLY A 19 7.94 -10.83 -5.67
N ASP A 20 8.33 -10.85 -4.40
CA ASP A 20 7.42 -11.09 -3.28
C ASP A 20 6.58 -9.85 -3.00
N LEU A 21 5.28 -10.06 -2.74
CA LEU A 21 4.34 -8.98 -2.48
C LEU A 21 4.07 -8.84 -1.00
N PHE A 22 4.10 -7.59 -0.52
CA PHE A 22 3.84 -7.25 0.87
C PHE A 22 2.78 -6.17 0.97
N THR A 23 1.94 -6.25 2.00
CA THR A 23 1.06 -5.16 2.40
C THR A 23 0.75 -5.23 3.88
N SER A 24 0.27 -4.14 4.47
CA SER A 24 -0.20 -4.16 5.85
C SER A 24 -1.57 -4.87 5.95
N LYS A 25 -1.88 -5.46 7.12
CA LYS A 25 -3.23 -5.97 7.41
C LYS A 25 -4.30 -4.87 7.30
N LEU A 26 -3.92 -3.61 7.54
CA LEU A 26 -4.77 -2.46 7.26
C LEU A 26 -5.04 -2.34 5.75
N GLY A 27 -4.03 -2.49 4.89
CA GLY A 27 -4.18 -2.42 3.44
C GLY A 27 -5.17 -3.46 2.93
N ARG A 28 -5.05 -4.71 3.41
CA ARG A 28 -6.07 -5.74 3.16
C ARG A 28 -7.46 -5.32 3.64
N SER A 29 -7.56 -4.82 4.88
CA SER A 29 -8.85 -4.44 5.48
C SER A 29 -9.54 -3.31 4.71
N GLU A 30 -8.76 -2.34 4.25
CA GLU A 30 -9.24 -1.25 3.42
C GLU A 30 -9.78 -1.78 2.08
N VAL A 31 -9.02 -2.64 1.39
CA VAL A 31 -9.44 -3.24 0.10
C VAL A 31 -10.73 -4.04 0.28
N ILE A 32 -10.77 -4.98 1.23
CA ILE A 32 -11.96 -5.79 1.48
C ILE A 32 -13.15 -4.91 1.84
N ARG A 33 -12.98 -3.90 2.71
CA ARG A 33 -14.06 -2.96 3.07
C ARG A 33 -14.57 -2.18 1.86
N SER A 34 -13.69 -1.76 0.96
CA SER A 34 -14.05 -1.07 -0.27
C SER A 34 -14.88 -1.96 -1.20
N LEU A 35 -14.44 -3.20 -1.41
CA LEU A 35 -15.14 -4.16 -2.25
C LEU A 35 -16.50 -4.53 -1.68
N THR A 36 -16.59 -4.82 -0.38
CA THR A 36 -17.88 -5.07 0.29
C THR A 36 -18.86 -3.91 0.09
N LYS A 37 -18.36 -2.67 0.06
CA LYS A 37 -19.21 -1.47 -0.12
C LYS A 37 -19.62 -1.22 -1.58
N PHE A 38 -18.74 -1.49 -2.54
CA PHE A 38 -18.91 -0.99 -3.91
C PHE A 38 -18.87 -2.06 -5.01
N ASN A 39 -18.21 -3.20 -4.81
CA ASN A 39 -18.02 -4.27 -5.81
C ASN A 39 -17.93 -5.65 -5.11
N ILE A 40 -19.02 -6.08 -4.47
CA ILE A 40 -19.03 -7.30 -3.64
C ILE A 40 -18.73 -8.59 -4.44
N ASP A 41 -19.03 -8.58 -5.73
CA ASP A 41 -18.72 -9.64 -6.69
C ASP A 41 -17.20 -9.89 -6.87
N LYS A 42 -16.36 -8.95 -6.39
CA LYS A 42 -14.90 -9.02 -6.49
C LYS A 42 -14.19 -9.51 -5.24
N ILE A 43 -14.92 -9.83 -4.16
CA ILE A 43 -14.31 -10.28 -2.90
C ILE A 43 -13.48 -11.56 -3.11
N ASN A 44 -14.04 -12.59 -3.75
CA ASN A 44 -13.33 -13.84 -3.98
C ASN A 44 -12.02 -13.62 -4.76
N GLN A 45 -12.06 -12.78 -5.80
CA GLN A 45 -10.87 -12.43 -6.57
C GLN A 45 -9.80 -11.72 -5.71
N ALA A 46 -10.22 -10.85 -4.80
CA ALA A 46 -9.30 -10.18 -3.88
C ALA A 46 -8.73 -11.14 -2.83
N GLU A 47 -9.52 -12.10 -2.35
CA GLU A 47 -9.03 -13.14 -1.44
C GLU A 47 -7.98 -14.02 -2.12
N GLU A 48 -8.23 -14.50 -3.34
CA GLU A 48 -7.26 -15.24 -4.16
C GLU A 48 -5.97 -14.44 -4.43
N PHE A 49 -6.08 -13.13 -4.58
CA PHE A 49 -4.91 -12.25 -4.70
C PHE A 49 -4.11 -12.20 -3.39
N PHE A 50 -4.79 -11.99 -2.25
CA PHE A 50 -4.13 -11.90 -0.95
C PHE A 50 -3.50 -13.21 -0.48
N GLU A 51 -3.85 -14.36 -1.05
CA GLU A 51 -3.12 -15.63 -0.82
C GLU A 51 -1.65 -15.56 -1.25
N ARG A 52 -1.31 -14.63 -2.14
CA ARG A 52 0.05 -14.43 -2.69
C ARG A 52 0.78 -13.25 -2.07
N VAL A 53 0.16 -12.58 -1.10
CA VAL A 53 0.67 -11.35 -0.48
C VAL A 53 0.95 -11.61 0.98
N THR A 54 2.20 -11.36 1.40
CA THR A 54 2.58 -11.39 2.81
C THR A 54 1.94 -10.22 3.55
N LEU A 55 1.17 -10.53 4.60
CA LEU A 55 0.44 -9.54 5.40
C LEU A 55 1.24 -9.13 6.64
N LEU A 56 1.58 -7.85 6.73
CA LEU A 56 2.34 -7.27 7.83
C LEU A 56 1.42 -6.71 8.91
N ASP A 57 1.76 -6.96 10.16
CA ASP A 57 1.08 -6.38 11.33
C ASP A 57 1.38 -4.89 11.48
N ILE A 58 0.41 -4.14 12.04
CA ILE A 58 0.69 -2.80 12.55
C ILE A 58 1.22 -2.97 13.97
N THR A 59 2.53 -2.79 14.12
CA THR A 59 3.22 -2.86 15.40
C THR A 59 3.37 -1.47 16.02
N ASP A 60 3.70 -1.40 17.31
CA ASP A 60 4.00 -0.12 17.97
C ASP A 60 5.17 0.62 17.31
N LEU A 61 6.11 -0.12 16.68
CA LEU A 61 7.19 0.47 15.90
C LEU A 61 6.66 1.23 14.68
N VAL A 62 5.68 0.67 13.96
CA VAL A 62 5.03 1.36 12.83
C VAL A 62 4.41 2.67 13.29
N LEU A 63 3.70 2.66 14.43
CA LEU A 63 3.06 3.85 14.98
C LEU A 63 4.10 4.89 15.44
N THR A 64 5.17 4.45 16.09
CA THR A 64 6.29 5.32 16.48
C THR A 64 6.91 6.02 15.28
N VAL A 65 7.09 5.30 14.15
CA VAL A 65 7.59 5.90 12.90
C VAL A 65 6.62 6.94 12.37
N VAL A 66 5.32 6.66 12.35
CA VAL A 66 4.30 7.63 11.92
C VAL A 66 4.32 8.90 12.76
N GLU A 67 4.42 8.77 14.08
CA GLU A 67 4.50 9.89 15.02
C GLU A 67 5.77 10.74 14.85
N SER A 68 6.84 10.14 14.31
CA SER A 68 8.11 10.82 14.04
C SER A 68 8.13 11.62 12.74
N TYR A 69 7.12 11.47 11.87
CA TYR A 69 7.12 12.15 10.57
C TYR A 69 7.16 13.68 10.72
N PRO A 70 8.02 14.38 9.95
CA PRO A 70 8.13 15.82 10.04
C PRO A 70 6.87 16.49 9.49
N ARG A 71 6.59 17.71 9.93
CA ARG A 71 5.34 18.45 9.62
C ARG A 71 5.08 18.64 8.11
N GLU A 72 6.12 18.56 7.29
CA GLU A 72 6.03 18.66 5.82
C GLU A 72 5.44 17.40 5.17
N ILE A 73 5.35 16.29 5.92
CA ILE A 73 4.63 15.08 5.52
C ILE A 73 3.16 15.25 5.85
N THR A 74 2.34 15.24 4.80
CA THR A 74 0.91 15.60 4.85
C THR A 74 0.00 14.39 4.60
N LEU A 75 0.52 13.18 4.86
CA LEU A 75 -0.21 11.94 4.73
C LEU A 75 -1.37 11.89 5.74
N LYS A 76 -2.51 11.34 5.31
CA LYS A 76 -3.55 10.92 6.25
C LYS A 76 -3.01 9.75 7.06
N THR A 77 -3.53 9.55 8.27
CA THR A 77 -3.03 8.52 9.20
C THR A 77 -2.93 7.12 8.57
N SER A 78 -3.92 6.69 7.80
CA SER A 78 -3.87 5.37 7.13
C SER A 78 -2.75 5.28 6.09
N ASP A 79 -2.57 6.32 5.28
CA ASP A 79 -1.51 6.35 4.26
C ASP A 79 -0.12 6.48 4.93
N ALA A 80 -0.03 7.20 6.05
CA ALA A 80 1.18 7.29 6.87
C ALA A 80 1.59 5.91 7.42
N ILE A 81 0.63 5.13 7.91
CA ILE A 81 0.85 3.75 8.38
C ILE A 81 1.35 2.85 7.25
N HIS A 82 0.78 2.95 6.04
CA HIS A 82 1.27 2.18 4.89
C HIS A 82 2.70 2.55 4.51
N VAL A 83 3.01 3.84 4.44
CA VAL A 83 4.36 4.33 4.14
C VAL A 83 5.36 3.90 5.22
N ALA A 84 4.97 3.96 6.50
CA ALA A 84 5.82 3.54 7.61
C ALA A 84 6.08 2.03 7.59
N THR A 85 5.04 1.25 7.32
CA THR A 85 5.15 -0.21 7.18
C THR A 85 6.11 -0.57 6.05
N ALA A 86 5.98 0.08 4.89
CA ALA A 86 6.91 -0.12 3.77
C ALA A 86 8.33 0.28 4.15
N GLY A 87 8.55 1.49 4.68
CA GLY A 87 9.89 1.97 5.06
C GLY A 87 10.63 1.10 6.08
N LEU A 88 9.91 0.29 6.87
CA LEU A 88 10.50 -0.63 7.84
C LEU A 88 10.95 -1.97 7.25
N ILE A 89 10.46 -2.35 6.07
CA ILE A 89 10.73 -3.66 5.46
C ILE A 89 11.44 -3.61 4.11
N LEU A 90 11.42 -2.44 3.43
CA LEU A 90 12.05 -2.29 2.13
C LEU A 90 13.58 -2.41 2.24
N GLU A 91 14.15 -3.27 1.42
CA GLU A 91 15.59 -3.41 1.21
C GLU A 91 16.02 -2.79 -0.14
N ASP A 92 17.32 -2.87 -0.45
CA ASP A 92 17.87 -2.36 -1.70
C ASP A 92 17.23 -3.06 -2.91
N GLY A 93 16.53 -2.29 -3.74
CA GLY A 93 15.83 -2.77 -4.93
C GLY A 93 14.33 -2.95 -4.74
N ASP A 94 13.81 -2.82 -3.52
CA ASP A 94 12.38 -2.82 -3.27
C ASP A 94 11.77 -1.43 -3.54
N SER A 95 10.44 -1.39 -3.69
CA SER A 95 9.72 -0.12 -3.90
C SER A 95 8.29 -0.18 -3.37
N LEU A 96 7.80 0.95 -2.88
CA LEU A 96 6.39 1.15 -2.58
C LEU A 96 5.59 1.36 -3.88
N ALA A 97 4.64 0.47 -4.16
CA ALA A 97 3.69 0.65 -5.26
C ALA A 97 2.43 1.40 -4.79
N THR A 98 2.08 2.50 -5.46
CA THR A 98 0.83 3.24 -5.17
C THR A 98 0.30 4.00 -6.38
N PHE A 99 -1.02 4.12 -6.48
CA PHE A 99 -1.70 4.98 -7.45
C PHE A 99 -1.99 6.39 -6.89
N ASP A 100 -1.84 6.57 -5.57
CA ASP A 100 -2.06 7.86 -4.94
C ASP A 100 -0.82 8.74 -5.11
N LYS A 101 -0.93 9.76 -5.97
CA LYS A 101 0.16 10.72 -6.23
C LYS A 101 0.61 11.46 -4.98
N GLN A 102 -0.30 11.77 -4.06
CA GLN A 102 0.05 12.43 -2.80
C GLN A 102 0.82 11.46 -1.91
N MET A 103 0.41 10.19 -1.85
CA MET A 103 1.16 9.16 -1.11
C MET A 103 2.56 8.96 -1.69
N ALA A 104 2.68 8.82 -3.02
CA ALA A 104 3.95 8.72 -3.73
C ALA A 104 4.88 9.90 -3.39
N THR A 105 4.39 11.13 -3.55
CA THR A 105 5.18 12.35 -3.28
C THR A 105 5.68 12.39 -1.83
N ASN A 106 4.86 11.98 -0.86
CA ASN A 106 5.28 11.99 0.54
C ASN A 106 6.23 10.84 0.88
N ALA A 107 6.07 9.66 0.27
CA ALA A 107 7.01 8.55 0.42
C ALA A 107 8.39 8.92 -0.16
N GLU A 108 8.43 9.54 -1.34
CA GLU A 108 9.68 10.04 -1.94
C GLU A 108 10.37 11.08 -1.03
N ARG A 109 9.60 11.98 -0.41
CA ARG A 109 10.14 12.95 0.59
C ARG A 109 10.72 12.27 1.83
N LEU A 110 10.25 11.07 2.16
CA LEU A 110 10.76 10.24 3.24
C LEU A 110 11.93 9.34 2.79
N GLY A 111 12.39 9.47 1.54
CA GLY A 111 13.47 8.65 0.98
C GLY A 111 13.05 7.22 0.60
N ILE A 112 11.74 6.94 0.56
CA ILE A 112 11.22 5.62 0.18
C ILE A 112 11.11 5.56 -1.35
N PRO A 113 11.72 4.56 -2.00
CA PRO A 113 11.56 4.34 -3.44
C PRO A 113 10.10 4.06 -3.78
N VAL A 114 9.58 4.70 -4.82
CA VAL A 114 8.19 4.55 -5.26
C VAL A 114 8.13 4.09 -6.70
N LEU A 115 7.28 3.10 -6.94
CA LEU A 115 6.86 2.70 -8.27
C LEU A 115 5.49 3.32 -8.56
N THR A 116 5.47 4.34 -9.42
CA THR A 116 4.22 4.99 -9.86
C THR A 116 3.79 4.47 -11.23
N PHE A 117 2.48 4.40 -11.44
CA PHE A 117 1.88 3.92 -12.68
C PHE A 117 1.10 5.07 -13.31
N SER A 118 1.58 5.52 -14.47
CA SER A 118 1.01 6.61 -15.29
C SER A 118 -0.16 6.14 -16.14
#